data_AF-A0A1X9LKD6-F1
#
_entry.id   AF-A0A1X9LKD6-F1
#
_cell.length_a   1.000
_cell.length_b   1.000
_cell.length_c   1.000
_cell.angle_alpha   90.00
_cell.angle_beta   90.00
_cell.angle_gamma   90.00
#
_symmetry.space_group_name_H-M   'P 1'
#
loop_
_entity.id
_entity.type
_entity.pdbx_description
1 polymer ?
#
loop_
_entity_poly.entity_id
_entity_poly.type
_entity_poly.pdbx_seq_one_letter_code
_entity_poly.pdbx_strand_id
1 'polypeptide(L)'
;MTSACERLASIADRLAGEVPPHSARSFLIALGEQAAGVRIGPLWWADAARGGRNHVRGGGFRREYDDLTSGQVRHFAGTVAVAARIGPRLTRLLVTHVLRDTPDTPDGRLSESALDLVEALRTGALPLAGAGGWIRTHLCR
;
A
#
# COMPACT_ATOMS: atom_id res chain seq x y z
N MET A 1 7.31 21.04 -4.62
CA MET A 1 7.09 19.80 -5.41
C MET A 1 6.45 18.78 -4.48
N THR A 2 5.34 18.15 -4.88
CA THR A 2 4.66 17.14 -4.08
C THR A 2 5.47 15.84 -4.08
N SER A 3 5.74 15.27 -2.91
CA SER A 3 6.52 14.03 -2.76
C SER A 3 5.78 12.80 -3.27
N ALA A 4 6.47 11.66 -3.41
CA ALA A 4 5.82 10.41 -3.81
C ALA A 4 4.84 9.93 -2.74
N CYS A 5 5.17 10.11 -1.46
CA CYS A 5 4.26 9.80 -0.35
C CYS A 5 2.99 10.67 -0.39
N GLU A 6 3.12 11.98 -0.63
CA GLU A 6 1.96 12.87 -0.75
C GLU A 6 1.09 12.55 -1.98
N ARG A 7 1.72 12.10 -3.07
CA ARG A 7 0.99 11.61 -4.25
C ARG A 7 0.21 10.34 -3.93
N LEU A 8 0.79 9.40 -3.17
CA LEU A 8 0.09 8.20 -2.70
C LEU A 8 -1.12 8.58 -1.83
N ALA A 9 -0.97 9.52 -0.89
CA ALA A 9 -2.08 10.01 -0.07
C ALA A 9 -3.19 10.65 -0.92
N SER A 10 -2.81 11.48 -1.90
CA SER A 10 -3.76 12.11 -2.83
C SER A 10 -4.51 11.10 -3.70
N ILE A 11 -3.85 10.00 -4.10
CA ILE A 11 -4.52 8.88 -4.80
C ILE A 11 -5.57 8.23 -3.89
N ALA A 12 -5.22 8.00 -2.61
CA ALA A 12 -6.16 7.43 -1.64
C ALA A 12 -7.36 8.34 -1.39
N ASP A 13 -7.17 9.66 -1.24
CA ASP A 13 -8.26 10.62 -1.05
C ASP A 13 -9.23 10.61 -2.24
N ARG A 14 -8.69 10.64 -3.47
CA ARG A 14 -9.52 10.59 -4.69
C ARG A 14 -10.31 9.29 -4.77
N LEU A 15 -9.66 8.15 -4.52
CA LEU A 15 -10.32 6.83 -4.54
C LEU A 15 -11.43 6.73 -3.49
N ALA A 16 -11.26 7.37 -2.33
CA ALA A 16 -12.29 7.36 -1.29
C ALA A 16 -13.57 8.10 -1.71
N GLY A 17 -13.48 9.05 -2.66
CA GLY A 17 -14.63 9.70 -3.28
C GLY A 17 -15.26 8.92 -4.43
N GLU A 18 -14.53 7.98 -5.04
CA GLU A 18 -14.97 7.20 -6.21
C GLU A 18 -15.58 5.85 -5.84
N VAL A 19 -15.08 5.21 -4.77
CA VAL A 19 -15.48 3.86 -4.35
C VAL A 19 -16.62 3.93 -3.33
N PRO A 20 -17.62 3.03 -3.39
CA PRO A 20 -18.68 2.97 -2.37
C PRO A 20 -18.09 2.84 -0.95
N PRO A 21 -18.62 3.59 0.04
CA PRO A 21 -18.01 3.74 1.36
C PRO A 21 -17.90 2.44 2.17
N HIS A 22 -18.64 1.39 1.79
CA HIS A 22 -18.64 0.10 2.47
C HIS A 22 -17.78 -0.98 1.79
N SER A 23 -17.02 -0.64 0.73
CA SER A 23 -16.19 -1.62 0.02
C SER A 23 -14.69 -1.40 0.23
N ALA A 24 -14.22 -1.65 1.45
CA ALA A 24 -12.79 -1.59 1.78
C ALA A 24 -11.94 -2.46 0.84
N ARG A 25 -12.43 -3.65 0.48
CA ARG A 25 -11.74 -4.52 -0.48
C ARG A 25 -11.57 -3.86 -1.84
N SER A 26 -12.63 -3.29 -2.42
CA SER A 26 -12.54 -2.61 -3.72
C SER A 26 -11.60 -1.41 -3.66
N PHE A 27 -11.66 -0.63 -2.58
CA PHE A 27 -10.77 0.50 -2.34
C PHE A 27 -9.29 0.09 -2.31
N LEU A 28 -8.94 -0.92 -1.52
CA LEU A 28 -7.56 -1.39 -1.37
C LEU A 28 -7.00 -1.96 -2.69
N ILE A 29 -7.84 -2.67 -3.45
CA ILE A 29 -7.46 -3.19 -4.77
C ILE A 29 -7.19 -2.04 -5.75
N ALA A 30 -8.08 -1.04 -5.79
CA ALA A 30 -7.92 0.12 -6.66
C ALA A 30 -6.69 0.95 -6.27
N LEU A 31 -6.39 1.10 -4.98
CA LEU A 31 -5.20 1.77 -4.49
C LEU A 31 -3.92 1.10 -5.01
N GLY A 32 -3.84 -0.22 -4.89
CA GLY A 32 -2.69 -0.98 -5.41
C GLY A 32 -2.56 -0.94 -6.94
N GLU A 33 -3.67 -0.94 -7.66
CA GLU A 33 -3.64 -0.78 -9.12
C GLU A 33 -3.12 0.60 -9.53
N GLN A 34 -3.65 1.67 -8.94
CA GLN A 34 -3.29 3.02 -9.35
C GLN A 34 -1.89 3.43 -8.91
N ALA A 35 -1.48 3.06 -7.70
CA ALA A 35 -0.20 3.46 -7.13
C ALA A 35 0.96 2.50 -7.45
N ALA A 36 0.72 1.18 -7.51
CA ALA A 36 1.75 0.16 -7.81
C ALA A 36 1.61 -0.49 -9.19
N GLY A 37 0.56 -0.19 -9.96
CA GLY A 37 0.34 -0.78 -11.27
C GLY A 37 0.03 -2.28 -11.24
N VAL A 38 -0.43 -2.81 -10.09
CA VAL A 38 -0.81 -4.22 -9.94
C VAL A 38 -2.16 -4.44 -10.60
N ARG A 39 -2.18 -5.12 -11.75
CA ARG A 39 -3.42 -5.28 -12.54
C ARG A 39 -4.48 -6.08 -11.81
N ILE A 40 -5.74 -5.73 -12.06
CA ILE A 40 -6.91 -6.51 -11.66
C ILE A 40 -7.12 -7.63 -12.70
N GLY A 41 -6.46 -8.78 -12.53
CA GLY A 41 -6.64 -9.94 -13.41
C GLY A 41 -6.10 -11.24 -12.80
N PRO A 42 -6.38 -12.41 -13.39
CA PRO A 42 -5.96 -13.73 -12.86
C PRO A 42 -4.43 -13.91 -12.78
N LEU A 43 -3.65 -13.00 -13.39
CA LEU A 43 -2.18 -12.95 -13.35
C LEU A 43 -1.62 -11.94 -12.33
N TRP A 44 -2.44 -11.42 -11.40
CA TRP A 44 -2.01 -10.45 -10.39
C TRP A 44 -0.78 -10.90 -9.58
N TRP A 45 -0.63 -12.21 -9.37
CA TRP A 45 0.49 -12.81 -8.65
C TRP A 45 1.81 -12.68 -9.43
N ALA A 46 1.77 -12.73 -10.77
CA ALA A 46 2.95 -12.53 -11.60
C ALA A 46 3.38 -11.05 -11.62
N ASP A 47 2.43 -10.11 -11.61
CA ASP A 47 2.72 -8.69 -11.47
C ASP A 47 3.25 -8.36 -10.07
N ALA A 48 2.71 -8.98 -9.01
CA ALA A 48 3.24 -8.86 -7.65
C ALA A 48 4.67 -9.41 -7.54
N ALA A 49 4.94 -10.58 -8.14
CA ALA A 49 6.28 -11.17 -8.17
C ALA A 49 7.29 -10.37 -9.01
N ARG A 50 6.84 -9.65 -10.05
CA ARG A 50 7.68 -8.73 -10.84
C ARG A 50 7.76 -7.32 -10.25
N GLY A 51 7.08 -7.07 -9.13
CA GLY A 51 7.07 -5.80 -8.43
C GLY A 51 6.27 -4.70 -9.12
N GLY A 52 5.27 -5.02 -9.95
CA GLY A 52 4.37 -4.05 -10.58
C GLY A 52 5.03 -3.01 -11.50
N ARG A 53 4.31 -1.92 -11.81
CA ARG A 53 4.84 -0.78 -12.58
C ARG A 53 5.04 0.38 -11.61
N ASN A 54 6.26 0.91 -11.51
CA ASN A 54 6.57 2.02 -10.59
C ASN A 54 5.95 3.34 -11.09
N HIS A 55 4.64 3.50 -10.94
CA HIS A 55 3.81 4.62 -11.42
C HIS A 55 4.08 5.92 -10.63
N VAL A 56 4.39 5.78 -9.34
CA VAL A 56 4.67 6.90 -8.45
C VAL A 56 6.10 6.77 -7.94
N ARG A 57 7.03 7.39 -8.68
CA ARG A 57 8.45 7.44 -8.32
C ARG A 57 8.76 8.63 -7.42
N GLY A 58 9.72 8.44 -6.52
CA GLY A 58 10.26 9.47 -5.62
C GLY A 58 10.24 8.99 -4.17
N GLY A 59 10.56 9.89 -3.24
CA GLY A 59 10.59 9.62 -1.80
C GLY A 59 9.59 10.48 -1.02
N GLY A 60 10.01 10.94 0.16
CA GLY A 60 9.18 11.75 1.08
C GLY A 60 8.45 10.92 2.13
N PHE A 61 8.90 9.69 2.34
CA PHE A 61 8.53 8.88 3.48
C PHE A 61 9.35 9.27 4.71
N ARG A 62 8.83 8.95 5.90
CA ARG A 62 9.57 9.06 7.15
C ARG A 62 10.82 8.18 7.11
N ARG A 63 11.83 8.57 7.90
CA ARG A 63 13.15 7.94 7.90
C ARG A 63 13.10 6.45 8.19
N GLU A 64 12.17 5.99 9.03
CA GLU A 64 12.01 4.56 9.33
C GLU A 64 11.51 3.72 8.15
N TYR A 65 10.94 4.34 7.11
CA TYR A 65 10.46 3.64 5.90
C TYR A 65 11.27 3.96 4.65
N ASP A 66 12.18 4.93 4.71
CA ASP A 66 13.00 5.39 3.60
C ASP A 66 14.16 4.42 3.34
N ASP A 67 14.05 3.64 2.28
CA ASP A 67 15.07 2.72 1.77
C ASP A 67 16.04 3.39 0.78
N LEU A 68 15.93 4.72 0.61
CA LEU A 68 16.66 5.55 -0.36
C LEU A 68 16.37 5.18 -1.82
N THR A 69 15.31 4.42 -2.09
CA THR A 69 14.89 4.08 -3.45
C THR A 69 13.72 4.94 -3.91
N SER A 70 13.40 4.85 -5.20
CA SER A 70 12.20 5.48 -5.77
C SER A 70 11.01 4.51 -5.86
N GLY A 71 11.08 3.36 -5.18
CA GLY A 71 10.14 2.24 -5.30
C GLY A 71 9.16 2.07 -4.13
N GLN A 72 9.25 2.88 -3.09
CA GLN A 72 8.51 2.69 -1.84
C GLN A 72 6.98 2.70 -2.01
N VAL A 73 6.43 3.61 -2.82
CA VAL A 73 4.98 3.64 -3.09
C VAL A 73 4.50 2.32 -3.71
N ARG A 74 5.30 1.77 -4.63
CA ARG A 74 5.00 0.51 -5.31
C ARG A 74 5.08 -0.68 -4.35
N HIS A 75 6.07 -0.70 -3.47
CA HIS A 75 6.19 -1.71 -2.41
C HIS A 75 4.98 -1.69 -1.47
N PHE A 76 4.67 -0.50 -0.94
CA PHE A 76 3.54 -0.30 -0.04
C PHE A 76 2.21 -0.69 -0.70
N ALA A 77 1.88 -0.09 -1.84
CA ALA A 77 0.60 -0.29 -2.49
C ALA A 77 0.47 -1.69 -3.11
N GLY A 78 1.59 -2.31 -3.50
CA GLY A 78 1.65 -3.73 -3.86
C GLY A 78 1.27 -4.63 -2.68
N THR A 79 1.87 -4.41 -1.52
CA THR A 79 1.55 -5.13 -0.27
C THR A 79 0.06 -4.97 0.09
N VAL A 80 -0.48 -3.75 0.01
CA VAL A 80 -1.91 -3.49 0.21
C VAL A 80 -2.80 -4.31 -0.74
N ALA A 81 -2.48 -4.31 -2.04
CA ALA A 81 -3.27 -5.05 -3.03
C ALA A 81 -3.25 -6.56 -2.83
N VAL A 82 -2.13 -7.12 -2.38
CA VAL A 82 -2.02 -8.54 -2.00
C VAL A 82 -2.87 -8.80 -0.75
N ALA A 83 -2.70 -8.00 0.30
CA ALA A 83 -3.45 -8.10 1.55
C ALA A 83 -4.96 -8.04 1.39
N ALA A 84 -5.45 -7.21 0.47
CA ALA A 84 -6.86 -7.11 0.14
C ALA A 84 -7.43 -8.38 -0.51
N ARG A 85 -6.61 -9.18 -1.19
CA ARG A 85 -7.03 -10.38 -1.94
C ARG A 85 -7.00 -11.65 -1.11
N ILE A 86 -5.90 -11.89 -0.41
CA ILE A 86 -5.67 -13.16 0.32
C ILE A 86 -5.89 -13.01 1.83
N GLY A 87 -6.11 -11.78 2.31
CA GLY A 87 -6.28 -11.48 3.73
C GLY A 87 -4.95 -11.24 4.47
N PRO A 88 -5.00 -10.49 5.58
CA PRO A 88 -3.81 -9.99 6.27
C PRO A 88 -2.95 -11.12 6.87
N ARG A 89 -3.58 -12.19 7.39
CA ARG A 89 -2.85 -13.34 7.98
C ARG A 89 -2.01 -14.11 6.96
N LEU A 90 -2.57 -14.37 5.78
CA LEU A 90 -1.83 -15.04 4.69
C LEU A 90 -0.81 -14.11 4.05
N THR A 91 -1.06 -12.80 4.03
CA THR A 91 -0.11 -11.82 3.51
C THR A 91 1.08 -11.65 4.41
N ARG A 92 0.90 -11.60 5.73
CA ARG A 92 2.02 -11.58 6.67
C ARG A 92 2.90 -12.82 6.52
N LEU A 93 2.29 -14.00 6.35
CA LEU A 93 3.03 -15.23 6.08
C LEU A 93 3.82 -15.18 4.76
N LEU A 94 3.23 -14.61 3.70
CA LEU A 94 3.86 -14.41 2.40
C LEU A 94 4.97 -13.36 2.43
N VAL A 95 4.77 -12.23 3.10
CA VAL A 95 5.78 -11.17 3.25
C VAL A 95 6.97 -11.72 4.03
N THR A 96 6.74 -12.37 5.17
CA THR A 96 7.82 -12.94 6.00
C THR A 96 8.55 -14.10 5.34
N HIS A 97 7.87 -14.98 4.58
CA HIS A 97 8.50 -16.17 3.99
C HIS A 97 8.96 -16.04 2.54
N VAL A 98 8.38 -15.11 1.75
CA VAL A 98 8.69 -14.98 0.31
C VAL A 98 9.49 -13.72 0.00
N LEU A 99 9.29 -12.60 0.72
CA LEU A 99 10.05 -11.36 0.47
C LEU A 99 11.34 -11.24 1.30
N ARG A 100 11.53 -12.09 2.33
CA ARG A 100 12.67 -11.99 3.28
C ARG A 100 12.81 -10.61 3.94
N ASP A 101 11.73 -9.84 3.98
CA ASP A 101 11.67 -8.57 4.66
C ASP A 101 11.53 -8.82 6.16
N THR A 102 12.65 -8.77 6.87
CA THR A 102 12.62 -8.75 8.33
C THR A 102 12.02 -7.42 8.80
N PRO A 103 11.25 -7.39 9.91
CA PRO A 103 10.61 -6.16 10.41
C PRO A 103 11.59 -5.03 10.76
N ASP A 104 12.88 -5.34 10.81
CA ASP A 104 13.95 -4.41 11.13
C ASP A 104 14.43 -3.60 9.93
N THR A 105 14.02 -3.93 8.70
CA THR A 105 14.35 -3.16 7.48
C THR A 105 13.30 -2.07 7.18
N PRO A 106 13.66 -1.01 6.45
CA PRO A 106 12.69 -0.01 5.99
C PRO A 106 11.51 -0.63 5.22
N ASP A 107 11.79 -1.58 4.32
CA ASP A 107 10.78 -2.28 3.54
C ASP A 107 9.87 -3.17 4.41
N GLY A 108 10.43 -3.86 5.40
CA GLY A 108 9.66 -4.64 6.36
C GLY A 108 8.72 -3.78 7.20
N ARG A 109 9.19 -2.62 7.68
CA ARG A 109 8.35 -1.64 8.41
C ARG A 109 7.26 -1.05 7.52
N LEU A 110 7.57 -0.80 6.25
CA LEU A 110 6.61 -0.28 5.28
C LEU A 110 5.54 -1.32 4.93
N SER A 111 5.91 -2.60 4.85
CA SER A 111 4.96 -3.72 4.68
C SER A 111 4.06 -3.89 5.91
N GLU A 112 4.58 -3.81 7.13
CA GLU A 112 3.74 -3.87 8.34
C GLU A 112 2.76 -2.69 8.39
N SER A 113 3.21 -1.48 8.05
CA SER A 113 2.32 -0.31 7.96
C SER A 113 1.23 -0.49 6.90
N ALA A 114 1.52 -1.18 5.79
CA ALA A 114 0.52 -1.52 4.78
C ALA A 114 -0.55 -2.49 5.34
N LEU A 115 -0.15 -3.46 6.15
CA LEU A 115 -1.05 -4.39 6.82
C LEU A 115 -1.94 -3.67 7.86
N ASP A 116 -1.37 -2.74 8.61
CA ASP A 116 -2.11 -1.93 9.59
C ASP A 116 -3.21 -1.09 8.91
N LEU A 117 -2.88 -0.46 7.78
CA LEU A 117 -3.87 0.28 6.98
C LEU A 117 -5.00 -0.65 6.48
N VAL A 118 -4.64 -1.83 5.97
CA VAL A 118 -5.62 -2.81 5.47
C VAL A 118 -6.55 -3.27 6.59
N GLU A 119 -6.01 -3.59 7.77
CA GLU A 119 -6.81 -4.03 8.91
C GLU A 119 -7.72 -2.91 9.41
N ALA A 120 -7.21 -1.69 9.54
CA ALA A 120 -8.00 -0.54 9.99
C ALA A 120 -9.18 -0.25 9.06
N LEU A 121 -8.97 -0.30 7.74
CA LEU A 121 -10.04 -0.10 6.75
C LEU A 121 -11.03 -1.26 6.71
N ARG A 122 -10.57 -2.50 6.89
CA ARG A 122 -11.44 -3.70 6.87
C ARG A 122 -12.31 -3.82 8.12
N THR A 123 -11.79 -3.44 9.27
CA THR A 123 -12.51 -3.45 10.55
C THR A 123 -13.40 -2.23 10.74
N GLY A 124 -13.24 -1.20 9.90
CA GLY A 124 -13.94 0.08 10.03
C GLY A 124 -13.35 0.99 11.10
N ALA A 125 -12.22 0.62 11.73
CA ALA A 125 -11.49 1.49 12.65
C ALA A 125 -10.96 2.76 11.95
N LEU A 126 -10.75 2.69 10.62
CA LEU A 126 -10.47 3.83 9.76
C LEU A 126 -11.55 3.91 8.66
N PRO A 127 -12.29 5.01 8.52
CA PRO A 127 -13.17 5.21 7.36
C PRO A 127 -12.35 5.38 6.08
N LEU A 128 -12.89 4.97 4.92
CA LEU A 128 -12.18 5.09 3.62
C LEU A 128 -11.73 6.52 3.34
N ALA A 129 -12.58 7.52 3.65
CA ALA A 129 -12.26 8.94 3.52
C ALA A 129 -11.08 9.41 4.40
N GLY A 130 -10.73 8.65 5.44
CA GLY A 130 -9.58 8.91 6.30
C GLY A 130 -8.27 8.32 5.78
N ALA A 131 -8.29 7.51 4.71
CA ALA A 131 -7.11 6.77 4.26
C ALA A 131 -5.94 7.68 3.84
N GLY A 132 -6.18 8.74 3.07
CA GLY A 132 -5.11 9.66 2.68
C GLY A 132 -4.57 10.47 3.87
N GLY A 133 -5.44 10.89 4.79
CA GLY A 133 -5.03 11.50 6.06
C GLY A 133 -4.15 10.57 6.90
N TRP A 134 -4.50 9.28 6.98
CA TRP A 134 -3.70 8.27 7.66
C TRP A 134 -2.32 8.13 7.02
N ILE A 135 -2.24 8.03 5.68
CA ILE A 135 -0.97 7.92 4.94
C ILE A 135 -0.06 9.12 5.23
N ARG A 136 -0.58 10.35 5.14
CA ARG A 136 0.20 11.56 5.46
C ARG A 136 0.74 11.52 6.88
N THR A 137 -0.13 11.16 7.82
CA THR A 137 0.21 11.17 9.25
C THR A 137 1.25 10.12 9.59
N HIS A 138 1.11 8.90 9.06
CA HIS A 138 1.92 7.75 9.49
C HIS A 138 3.12 7.48 8.61
N LEU A 139 3.09 7.86 7.32
CA LEU A 139 4.12 7.49 6.36
C LEU A 139 4.91 8.67 5.82
N CYS A 140 4.29 9.84 5.66
CA CYS A 140 4.95 10.98 5.03
C CYS A 140 5.80 11.78 6.03
N ARG A 141 6.86 12.41 5.51
CA ARG A 141 7.76 13.31 6.24
C ARG A 141 7.22 14.74 6.32
#